data_AF-A0A1I0YGP6-F1
#
_entry.id   AF-A0A1I0YGP6-F1
#
_cell.length_a   1.000
_cell.length_b   1.000
_cell.length_c   1.000
_cell.angle_alpha   90.00
_cell.angle_beta   90.00
_cell.angle_gamma   90.00
#
_symmetry.space_group_name_H-M   'P 1'
#
loop_
_entity.id
_entity.type
_entity.pdbx_description
1 polymer ?
#
loop_
_entity_poly.entity_id
_entity_poly.type
_entity_poly.pdbx_seq_one_letter_code
_entity_poly.pdbx_strand_id
1 'polypeptide(L)'
;MRNTKFNFQTNVKKGLLYVVTTMLSVLMFSCDKDDNNGGVAPLAQSPAGVADITLTAGGQEYKINGPCGWAVAAGRKYIGANQADNNLKTFSSYFNIDALPTVTTTYTLVEDSSDTDSTHITMHITEISGNVLTAWNSKTTSGTLTLVVEGNKVTANLAGITLYPETNPGVFTSGNVGAFANNGAMTGTLTFYKN
;
A
#
# COMPACT_ATOMS: atom_id res chain seq x y z
N MET A 1 -15.53 -62.46 18.14
CA MET A 1 -16.04 -61.23 18.80
C MET A 1 -14.87 -60.46 19.42
N ARG A 2 -14.48 -59.33 18.82
CA ARG A 2 -13.84 -58.18 19.47
C ARG A 2 -13.96 -57.00 18.51
N ASN A 3 -14.85 -56.07 18.85
CA ASN A 3 -15.04 -54.80 18.19
C ASN A 3 -13.91 -53.86 18.60
N THR A 4 -13.25 -53.21 17.65
CA THR A 4 -12.41 -52.05 17.94
C THR A 4 -12.75 -50.96 16.94
N LYS A 5 -13.61 -50.04 17.37
CA LYS A 5 -13.80 -48.74 16.72
C LYS A 5 -12.61 -47.86 17.15
N PHE A 6 -11.81 -47.38 16.20
CA PHE A 6 -10.93 -46.24 16.44
C PHE A 6 -11.42 -45.04 15.63
N ASN A 7 -11.65 -43.97 16.37
CA ASN A 7 -12.29 -42.73 15.95
C ASN A 7 -11.40 -41.91 15.01
N PHE A 8 -12.09 -41.29 14.06
CA PHE A 8 -11.62 -40.29 13.12
C PHE A 8 -11.41 -38.95 13.85
N GLN A 9 -10.19 -38.43 13.85
CA GLN A 9 -9.87 -37.04 14.25
C GLN A 9 -8.73 -36.54 13.35
N THR A 10 -9.03 -36.28 12.07
CA THR A 10 -8.14 -35.48 11.21
C THR A 10 -8.36 -34.01 11.54
N ASN A 11 -7.40 -33.43 12.25
CA ASN A 11 -7.27 -31.99 12.49
C ASN A 11 -7.07 -31.27 11.15
N VAL A 12 -8.16 -30.81 10.53
CA VAL A 12 -8.13 -29.81 9.46
C VAL A 12 -8.09 -28.44 10.13
N LYS A 13 -6.91 -28.02 10.59
CA LYS A 13 -6.67 -26.65 11.03
C LYS A 13 -5.36 -26.16 10.44
N LYS A 14 -5.45 -24.99 9.81
CA LYS A 14 -4.37 -24.13 9.30
C LYS A 14 -3.91 -24.43 7.87
N GLY A 15 -4.87 -24.35 6.95
CA GLY A 15 -4.58 -23.75 5.65
C GLY A 15 -4.35 -22.24 5.82
N LEU A 16 -3.60 -21.67 4.89
CA LEU A 16 -3.31 -20.24 4.75
C LEU A 16 -2.24 -19.65 5.69
N LEU A 17 -1.01 -20.14 5.53
CA LEU A 17 0.20 -19.39 5.84
C LEU A 17 0.91 -19.12 4.51
N TYR A 18 0.48 -18.11 3.78
CA TYR A 18 1.21 -17.56 2.65
C TYR A 18 0.91 -16.06 2.55
N VAL A 19 1.96 -15.30 2.24
CA VAL A 19 1.97 -13.90 1.81
C VAL A 19 1.98 -12.82 2.91
N VAL A 20 3.07 -12.71 3.67
CA VAL A 20 3.61 -11.39 4.07
C VAL A 20 5.14 -11.47 4.08
N THR A 21 5.75 -11.52 2.89
CA THR A 21 7.21 -11.30 2.74
C THR A 21 7.55 -10.98 1.28
N THR A 22 7.28 -9.74 0.86
CA THR A 22 7.79 -9.12 -0.38
C THR A 22 7.40 -7.64 -0.31
N MET A 23 8.21 -6.62 -0.57
CA MET A 23 9.61 -6.49 -0.94
C MET A 23 10.02 -5.04 -0.63
N LEU A 24 11.21 -4.88 -0.08
CA LEU A 24 11.96 -3.62 -0.09
C LEU A 24 12.57 -3.48 -1.49
N SER A 25 12.04 -2.56 -2.31
CA SER A 25 12.63 -2.27 -3.63
C SER A 25 12.75 -0.75 -3.84
N VAL A 26 13.96 -0.27 -3.52
CA VAL A 26 14.78 0.68 -4.27
C VAL A 26 14.05 1.46 -5.36
N LEU A 27 13.71 2.72 -5.07
CA LEU A 27 13.55 3.76 -6.08
C LEU A 27 14.94 4.30 -6.43
N MET A 28 15.67 3.63 -7.33
CA MET A 28 16.87 4.18 -7.97
C MET A 28 17.00 3.70 -9.42
N PHE A 29 16.42 4.47 -10.36
CA PHE A 29 16.88 4.67 -11.74
C PHE A 29 16.40 6.11 -12.09
N SER A 30 17.19 7.07 -12.58
CA SER A 30 18.31 6.98 -13.52
C SER A 30 19.43 7.97 -13.21
N CYS A 31 20.67 7.49 -13.29
CA CYS A 31 21.79 8.25 -13.82
C CYS A 31 22.53 7.28 -14.75
N ASP A 32 22.09 7.17 -16.00
CA ASP A 32 22.96 6.67 -17.05
C ASP A 32 24.00 7.75 -17.31
N LYS A 33 25.26 7.41 -17.06
CA LYS A 33 26.40 8.18 -17.52
C LYS A 33 26.97 7.43 -18.71
N ASP A 34 26.34 7.60 -19.87
CA ASP A 34 26.92 7.20 -21.15
C ASP A 34 27.34 8.45 -21.92
N ASP A 35 28.66 8.62 -22.01
CA ASP A 35 29.30 9.53 -22.94
C ASP A 35 29.07 9.00 -24.36
N ASN A 36 28.22 9.67 -25.16
CA ASN A 36 28.48 9.96 -26.57
C ASN A 36 27.30 10.65 -27.28
N ASN A 37 27.48 11.95 -27.50
CA ASN A 37 27.20 12.71 -28.72
C ASN A 37 26.04 12.25 -29.64
N GLY A 38 24.86 12.82 -29.43
CA GLY A 38 23.76 12.83 -30.38
C GLY A 38 22.64 13.73 -29.86
N GLY A 39 22.49 14.91 -30.44
CA GLY A 39 21.53 15.93 -30.01
C GLY A 39 20.08 15.46 -30.14
N VAL A 40 19.58 14.83 -29.09
CA VAL A 40 18.15 14.71 -28.80
C VAL A 40 17.90 15.69 -27.66
N ALA A 41 17.00 16.66 -27.87
CA ALA A 41 16.56 17.53 -26.79
C ALA A 41 16.13 16.64 -25.61
N PRO A 42 16.65 16.85 -24.38
CA PRO A 42 16.25 16.02 -23.26
C PRO A 42 14.73 16.09 -23.15
N LEU A 43 14.06 14.94 -23.32
CA LEU A 43 12.66 14.81 -22.97
C LEU A 43 12.54 15.32 -21.53
N ALA A 44 11.72 16.35 -21.32
CA ALA A 44 11.55 16.92 -19.98
C ALA A 44 11.13 15.79 -19.05
N GLN A 45 12.03 15.42 -18.13
CA GLN A 45 11.78 14.35 -17.18
C GLN A 45 10.58 14.75 -16.32
N SER A 46 9.54 13.93 -16.30
CA SER A 46 8.36 14.16 -15.44
C SER A 46 8.83 14.38 -13.99
N PRO A 47 8.25 15.35 -13.25
CA PRO A 47 8.63 15.59 -11.87
C PRO A 47 8.45 14.33 -11.02
N ALA A 48 9.28 14.17 -9.98
CA ALA A 48 9.07 13.11 -9.00
C ALA A 48 7.69 13.27 -8.33
N GLY A 49 6.99 12.16 -8.11
CA GLY A 49 5.73 12.19 -7.36
C GLY A 49 5.96 12.49 -5.88
N VAL A 50 4.97 13.11 -5.24
CA VAL A 50 5.01 13.57 -3.84
C VAL A 50 3.80 13.05 -3.08
N ALA A 51 4.05 12.50 -1.91
CA ALA A 51 3.07 12.15 -0.89
C ALA A 51 3.13 13.13 0.28
N ASP A 52 1.96 13.55 0.73
CA ASP A 52 1.75 14.18 2.02
C ASP A 52 0.54 13.50 2.66
N ILE A 53 0.78 12.53 3.52
CA ILE A 53 -0.25 11.65 4.09
C ILE A 53 -0.23 11.80 5.60
N THR A 54 -1.41 11.96 6.18
CA THR A 54 -1.59 11.90 7.64
C THR A 54 -2.68 10.87 7.97
N LEU A 55 -2.35 9.93 8.84
CA LEU A 55 -3.31 9.06 9.52
C LEU A 55 -3.46 9.56 10.97
N THR A 56 -4.67 9.89 11.39
CA THR A 56 -4.95 10.30 12.77
C THR A 56 -5.70 9.19 13.50
N ALA A 57 -5.09 8.64 14.55
CA ALA A 57 -5.67 7.60 15.38
C ALA A 57 -5.55 7.96 16.87
N GLY A 58 -6.66 7.84 17.61
CA GLY A 58 -6.69 8.15 19.05
C GLY A 58 -6.23 9.59 19.39
N GLY A 59 -6.37 10.54 18.46
CA GLY A 59 -5.91 11.92 18.60
C GLY A 59 -4.42 12.16 18.30
N GLN A 60 -3.66 11.13 17.90
CA GLN A 60 -2.27 11.26 17.48
C GLN A 60 -2.13 11.12 15.96
N GLU A 61 -1.17 11.87 15.39
CA GLU A 61 -0.89 11.86 13.96
C GLU A 61 0.25 10.90 13.62
N TYR A 62 0.09 10.23 12.49
CA TYR A 62 1.06 9.35 11.88
C TYR A 62 1.28 9.77 10.42
N LYS A 63 2.46 10.32 10.12
CA LYS A 63 2.72 11.01 8.84
C LYS A 63 3.63 10.24 7.90
N ILE A 64 3.35 10.32 6.60
CA ILE A 64 4.22 9.86 5.52
C ILE A 64 4.37 11.00 4.51
N ASN A 65 5.57 11.55 4.46
CA ASN A 65 5.96 12.64 3.58
C ASN A 65 7.18 12.20 2.76
N GLY A 66 7.05 12.12 1.45
CA GLY A 66 8.16 11.67 0.60
C GLY A 66 7.75 11.32 -0.82
N PRO A 67 8.61 10.61 -1.56
CA PRO A 67 8.34 10.27 -2.95
C PRO A 67 7.17 9.28 -3.05
N CYS A 68 6.38 9.42 -4.11
CA CYS A 68 5.32 8.48 -4.43
C CYS A 68 5.22 8.21 -5.94
N GLY A 69 4.53 7.14 -6.30
CA GLY A 69 4.30 6.82 -7.70
C GLY A 69 3.59 5.49 -7.91
N TRP A 70 3.31 5.22 -9.18
CA TRP A 70 2.83 3.93 -9.64
C TRP A 70 3.98 2.95 -9.81
N ALA A 71 3.79 1.72 -9.36
CA ALA A 71 4.79 0.68 -9.44
C ALA A 71 4.15 -0.69 -9.72
N VAL A 72 4.97 -1.59 -10.26
CA VAL A 72 4.64 -3.00 -10.43
C VAL A 72 5.72 -3.82 -9.77
N ALA A 73 5.36 -4.61 -8.76
CA ALA A 73 6.29 -5.48 -8.04
C ALA A 73 5.64 -6.86 -7.84
N ALA A 74 6.38 -7.92 -8.16
CA ALA A 74 5.90 -9.31 -8.05
C ALA A 74 4.52 -9.53 -8.71
N GLY A 75 4.26 -8.87 -9.86
CA GLY A 75 2.99 -8.96 -10.58
C GLY A 75 1.83 -8.15 -9.97
N ARG A 76 2.04 -7.50 -8.82
CA ARG A 76 1.07 -6.61 -8.18
C ARG A 76 1.29 -5.18 -8.63
N LYS A 77 0.19 -4.49 -8.94
CA LYS A 77 0.17 -3.09 -9.37
C LYS A 77 -0.29 -2.22 -8.21
N TYR A 78 0.43 -1.15 -7.92
CA TYR A 78 0.14 -0.32 -6.76
C TYR A 78 0.60 1.12 -6.90
N ILE A 79 -0.07 2.00 -6.16
CA ILE A 79 0.49 3.32 -5.81
C ILE A 79 1.24 3.14 -4.50
N GLY A 80 2.52 3.48 -4.48
CA GLY A 80 3.37 3.41 -3.29
C GLY A 80 3.88 4.80 -2.89
N ALA A 81 4.10 5.00 -1.60
CA ALA A 81 4.86 6.13 -1.08
C ALA A 81 5.73 5.68 0.10
N ASN A 82 6.90 6.30 0.24
CA ASN A 82 7.78 6.07 1.39
C ASN A 82 8.02 7.39 2.12
N GLN A 83 8.20 7.33 3.43
CA GLN A 83 8.72 8.45 4.19
C GLN A 83 10.16 8.76 3.74
N ALA A 84 10.46 10.02 3.45
CA ALA A 84 11.70 10.44 2.78
C ALA A 84 12.99 9.96 3.48
N ASP A 85 12.98 9.88 4.81
CA ASP A 85 14.09 9.45 5.65
C ASP A 85 13.91 8.05 6.27
N ASN A 86 12.81 7.36 5.95
CA ASN A 86 12.54 6.00 6.44
C ASN A 86 11.79 5.17 5.38
N ASN A 87 12.54 4.43 4.56
CA ASN A 87 11.97 3.55 3.53
C ASN A 87 11.21 2.33 4.08
N LEU A 88 11.27 2.07 5.39
CA LEU A 88 10.46 1.03 6.04
C LEU A 88 9.11 1.56 6.52
N LYS A 89 8.86 2.87 6.41
CA LYS A 89 7.59 3.52 6.72
C LYS A 89 6.90 3.92 5.41
N THR A 90 5.84 3.22 5.08
CA THR A 90 5.30 3.15 3.73
C THR A 90 3.78 3.25 3.70
N PHE A 91 3.27 3.77 2.58
CA PHE A 91 1.88 3.71 2.18
C PHE A 91 1.79 2.89 0.88
N SER A 92 0.77 2.06 0.77
CA SER A 92 0.47 1.33 -0.47
C SER A 92 -1.02 1.24 -0.73
N SER A 93 -1.40 1.31 -2.00
CA SER A 93 -2.74 1.01 -2.49
C SER A 93 -2.60 0.06 -3.67
N TYR A 94 -3.09 -1.18 -3.53
CA TYR A 94 -2.99 -2.21 -4.56
C TYR A 94 -4.24 -2.24 -5.44
N PHE A 95 -4.02 -2.41 -6.75
CA PHE A 95 -5.07 -2.34 -7.75
C PHE A 95 -5.14 -3.63 -8.59
N ASN A 96 -6.36 -3.98 -8.98
CA ASN A 96 -6.69 -5.08 -9.89
C ASN A 96 -6.80 -4.60 -11.35
N ILE A 97 -5.86 -3.75 -11.77
CA ILE A 97 -5.82 -3.15 -13.11
C ILE A 97 -4.44 -3.33 -13.73
N ASP A 98 -4.37 -3.33 -15.06
CA ASP A 98 -3.10 -3.50 -15.78
C ASP A 98 -2.35 -2.18 -16.01
N ALA A 99 -3.05 -1.06 -16.04
CA ALA A 99 -2.48 0.27 -16.20
C ALA A 99 -3.28 1.31 -15.43
N LEU A 100 -2.65 2.44 -15.12
CA LEU A 100 -3.34 3.60 -14.52
C LEU A 100 -4.51 4.05 -15.41
N PRO A 101 -5.63 4.47 -14.81
CA PRO A 101 -6.76 4.96 -15.58
C PRO A 101 -6.39 6.21 -16.38
N THR A 102 -6.98 6.35 -17.57
CA THR A 102 -6.80 7.51 -18.45
C THR A 102 -7.75 8.66 -18.12
N VAL A 103 -8.77 8.39 -17.31
CA VAL A 103 -9.79 9.36 -16.86
C VAL A 103 -9.97 9.27 -15.35
N THR A 104 -10.57 10.29 -14.75
CA THR A 104 -10.91 10.28 -13.31
C THR A 104 -11.75 9.05 -12.97
N THR A 105 -11.25 8.24 -12.04
CA THR A 105 -11.83 6.94 -11.69
C THR A 105 -11.86 6.77 -10.18
N THR A 106 -12.94 6.20 -9.66
CA THR A 106 -13.12 5.95 -8.23
C THR A 106 -13.13 4.45 -7.95
N TYR A 107 -12.42 4.04 -6.90
CA TYR A 107 -12.29 2.66 -6.46
C TYR A 107 -12.84 2.50 -5.06
N THR A 108 -13.44 1.35 -4.79
CA THR A 108 -13.90 0.97 -3.45
C THR A 108 -12.78 0.28 -2.69
N LEU A 109 -12.56 0.68 -1.43
CA LEU A 109 -11.61 -0.01 -0.58
C LEU A 109 -12.23 -1.28 -0.01
N VAL A 110 -11.48 -2.38 -0.02
CA VAL A 110 -11.89 -3.68 0.52
C VAL A 110 -10.82 -4.27 1.42
N GLU A 111 -11.17 -5.28 2.21
CA GLU A 111 -10.23 -6.03 3.07
C GLU A 111 -9.57 -7.19 2.32
N ASP A 112 -10.32 -7.84 1.43
CA ASP A 112 -9.90 -9.09 0.81
C ASP A 112 -8.85 -8.86 -0.28
N SER A 113 -7.60 -9.21 0.04
CA SER A 113 -6.49 -9.13 -0.91
C SER A 113 -6.55 -10.14 -2.06
N SER A 114 -7.50 -11.08 -2.02
CA SER A 114 -7.80 -12.04 -3.08
C SER A 114 -8.95 -11.58 -3.98
N ASP A 115 -9.60 -10.46 -3.65
CA ASP A 115 -10.58 -9.82 -4.52
C ASP A 115 -9.91 -9.46 -5.85
N THR A 116 -10.58 -9.79 -6.96
CA THR A 116 -10.08 -9.57 -8.32
C THR A 116 -10.89 -8.53 -9.10
N ASP A 117 -11.91 -7.91 -8.48
CA ASP A 117 -12.70 -6.85 -9.12
C ASP A 117 -11.79 -5.65 -9.40
N SER A 118 -11.76 -5.23 -10.66
CA SER A 118 -10.97 -4.09 -11.14
C SER A 118 -11.35 -2.75 -10.50
N THR A 119 -12.54 -2.65 -9.92
CA THR A 119 -13.04 -1.46 -9.21
C THR A 119 -12.73 -1.48 -7.71
N HIS A 120 -12.17 -2.59 -7.21
CA HIS A 120 -11.78 -2.74 -5.82
C HIS A 120 -10.27 -2.57 -5.64
N ILE A 121 -9.88 -2.02 -4.49
CA ILE A 121 -8.49 -1.82 -4.08
C ILE A 121 -8.29 -2.22 -2.62
N THR A 122 -7.08 -2.63 -2.26
CA THR A 122 -6.65 -2.70 -0.84
C THR A 122 -5.67 -1.58 -0.55
N MET A 123 -5.65 -1.08 0.68
CA MET A 123 -4.81 0.03 1.11
C MET A 123 -4.16 -0.26 2.46
N HIS A 124 -2.88 0.09 2.58
CA HIS A 124 -2.08 -0.18 3.76
C HIS A 124 -1.17 0.99 4.13
N ILE A 125 -1.03 1.24 5.43
CA ILE A 125 0.12 1.95 6.00
C ILE A 125 0.91 0.93 6.80
N THR A 126 2.23 0.95 6.69
CA THR A 126 3.11 0.02 7.40
C THR A 126 4.42 0.67 7.77
N GLU A 127 4.86 0.47 9.01
CA GLU A 127 6.22 0.74 9.47
C GLU A 127 6.81 -0.45 10.20
N ILE A 128 8.05 -0.76 9.83
CA ILE A 128 8.88 -1.72 10.55
C ILE A 128 10.00 -0.94 11.24
N SER A 129 10.06 -1.05 12.56
CA SER A 129 11.13 -0.50 13.40
C SER A 129 11.70 -1.59 14.29
N GLY A 130 12.85 -2.15 13.92
CA GLY A 130 13.41 -3.33 14.58
C GLY A 130 12.48 -4.55 14.43
N ASN A 131 11.98 -5.08 15.56
CA ASN A 131 10.97 -6.16 15.55
C ASN A 131 9.53 -5.67 15.65
N VAL A 132 9.32 -4.35 15.69
CA VAL A 132 7.99 -3.76 15.89
C VAL A 132 7.36 -3.49 14.53
N LEU A 133 6.11 -3.93 14.36
CA LEU A 133 5.28 -3.64 13.21
C LEU A 133 4.13 -2.72 13.63
N THR A 134 4.07 -1.52 13.07
CA THR A 134 2.91 -0.64 13.16
C THR A 134 2.23 -0.62 11.80
N ALA A 135 0.98 -1.09 11.71
CA ALA A 135 0.28 -1.18 10.44
C ALA A 135 -1.22 -0.88 10.57
N TRP A 136 -1.79 -0.37 9.48
CA TRP A 136 -3.23 -0.25 9.29
C TRP A 136 -3.63 -0.74 7.90
N ASN A 137 -4.76 -1.43 7.82
CA ASN A 137 -5.28 -2.04 6.61
C ASN A 137 -6.67 -1.50 6.28
N SER A 138 -7.04 -1.52 5.00
CA SER A 138 -8.39 -1.23 4.55
C SER A 138 -9.38 -2.33 4.93
N LYS A 139 -10.66 -1.94 5.00
CA LYS A 139 -11.83 -2.82 5.05
C LYS A 139 -12.86 -2.35 4.02
N THR A 140 -13.90 -3.14 3.81
CA THR A 140 -15.03 -2.78 2.92
C THR A 140 -15.77 -1.50 3.35
N THR A 141 -15.62 -1.10 4.62
CA THR A 141 -16.16 0.15 5.18
C THR A 141 -15.16 1.30 5.19
N SER A 142 -13.99 1.15 4.57
CA SER A 142 -12.94 2.18 4.57
C SER A 142 -13.24 3.38 3.68
N GLY A 143 -14.27 3.34 2.84
CA GLY A 143 -14.61 4.41 1.90
C GLY A 143 -14.11 4.14 0.49
N THR A 144 -13.81 5.21 -0.25
CA THR A 144 -13.38 5.15 -1.65
C THR A 144 -12.12 5.99 -1.88
N LEU A 145 -11.37 5.64 -2.92
CA LEU A 145 -10.25 6.44 -3.43
C LEU A 145 -10.57 6.88 -4.85
N THR A 146 -10.54 8.19 -5.10
CA THR A 146 -10.66 8.75 -6.44
C THR A 146 -9.29 9.14 -6.96
N LEU A 147 -8.90 8.58 -8.09
CA LEU A 147 -7.75 9.03 -8.87
C LEU A 147 -8.25 10.09 -9.87
N VAL A 148 -7.84 11.33 -9.67
CA VAL A 148 -8.09 12.44 -10.61
C VAL A 148 -6.96 12.47 -11.63
N VAL A 149 -7.32 12.43 -12.91
CA VAL A 149 -6.36 12.34 -14.01
C VAL A 149 -6.43 13.59 -14.88
N GLU A 150 -5.32 14.32 -14.94
CA GLU A 150 -5.16 15.56 -15.70
C GLU A 150 -3.95 15.42 -16.64
N GLY A 151 -4.18 14.87 -17.83
CA GLY A 151 -3.10 14.48 -18.75
C GLY A 151 -2.22 13.40 -18.12
N ASN A 152 -0.93 13.70 -17.95
CA ASN A 152 0.02 12.80 -17.30
C ASN A 152 -0.01 12.90 -15.78
N LYS A 153 -0.60 13.94 -15.20
CA LYS A 153 -0.68 14.11 -13.74
C LYS A 153 -1.81 13.25 -13.18
N VAL A 154 -1.53 12.53 -12.11
CA VAL A 154 -2.50 11.78 -11.31
C VAL A 154 -2.45 12.30 -9.88
N THR A 155 -3.62 12.64 -9.35
CA THR A 155 -3.76 13.11 -7.96
C THR A 155 -4.78 12.24 -7.23
N ALA A 156 -4.55 11.96 -5.95
CA ALA A 156 -5.53 11.33 -5.07
C ALA A 156 -5.62 12.09 -3.75
N ASN A 157 -6.83 12.33 -3.28
CA ASN A 157 -7.11 12.86 -1.94
C ASN A 157 -7.54 11.70 -1.05
N LEU A 158 -6.97 11.63 0.15
CA LEU A 158 -7.19 10.53 1.10
C LEU A 158 -8.28 10.84 2.14
N ALA A 159 -8.85 12.05 2.11
CA ALA A 159 -9.91 12.45 3.04
C ALA A 159 -11.15 11.55 2.92
N GLY A 160 -11.71 11.17 4.08
CA GLY A 160 -12.87 10.27 4.16
C GLY A 160 -12.50 8.79 4.19
N ILE A 161 -11.22 8.44 4.00
CA ILE A 161 -10.76 7.05 4.15
C ILE A 161 -10.48 6.75 5.63
N THR A 162 -10.90 5.58 6.09
CA THR A 162 -10.56 5.05 7.43
C THR A 162 -9.79 3.75 7.30
N LEU A 163 -8.61 3.64 7.91
CA LEU A 163 -7.85 2.39 7.99
C LEU A 163 -7.91 1.80 9.40
N TYR A 164 -7.77 0.48 9.50
CA TYR A 164 -7.97 -0.28 10.72
C TYR A 164 -6.64 -0.88 11.19
N PRO A 165 -6.30 -0.76 12.49
CA PRO A 165 -5.00 -1.23 12.99
C PRO A 165 -4.86 -2.75 12.81
N GLU A 166 -3.65 -3.20 12.48
CA GLU A 166 -3.32 -4.62 12.44
C GLU A 166 -3.42 -5.23 13.84
N THR A 167 -4.09 -6.37 13.94
CA THR A 167 -4.31 -7.09 15.22
C THR A 167 -3.53 -8.39 15.30
N ASN A 168 -2.99 -8.87 14.18
CA ASN A 168 -2.18 -10.06 14.08
C ASN A 168 -0.87 -9.77 13.32
N PRO A 169 0.15 -9.21 14.00
CA PRO A 169 1.43 -8.83 13.40
C PRO A 169 2.32 -10.04 13.05
N GLY A 170 1.85 -11.27 13.25
CA GLY A 170 2.61 -12.50 13.00
C GLY A 170 3.84 -12.61 13.92
N VAL A 171 5.03 -12.54 13.33
CA VAL A 171 6.31 -12.69 14.05
C VAL A 171 6.81 -11.40 14.70
N PHE A 172 6.19 -10.26 14.36
CA PHE A 172 6.56 -8.95 14.90
C PHE A 172 5.84 -8.67 16.22
N THR A 173 6.43 -7.81 17.05
CA THR A 173 5.70 -7.17 18.15
C THR A 173 4.75 -6.13 17.57
N SER A 174 3.50 -6.08 18.04
CA SER A 174 2.57 -5.04 17.59
C SER A 174 3.02 -3.66 18.08
N GLY A 175 3.16 -2.72 17.14
CA GLY A 175 3.36 -1.30 17.39
C GLY A 175 2.06 -0.51 17.47
N ASN A 176 0.92 -1.10 17.08
CA ASN A 176 -0.42 -0.50 17.21
C ASN A 176 -0.91 -0.56 18.66
N VAL A 177 -0.33 0.28 19.52
CA VAL A 177 -0.66 0.39 20.96
C VAL A 177 -1.11 1.81 21.30
N GLY A 178 -1.76 1.98 22.46
CA GLY A 178 -2.20 3.30 22.92
C GLY A 178 -3.14 3.97 21.91
N ALA A 179 -2.83 5.20 21.49
CA ALA A 179 -3.63 5.93 20.51
C ALA A 179 -3.69 5.21 19.14
N PHE A 180 -2.60 4.57 18.73
CA PHE A 180 -2.47 3.87 17.45
C PHE A 180 -3.17 2.49 17.42
N ALA A 181 -3.76 2.06 18.54
CA ALA A 181 -4.66 0.90 18.58
C ALA A 181 -6.09 1.23 18.09
N ASN A 182 -6.36 2.50 17.75
CA ASN A 182 -7.64 2.94 17.21
C ASN A 182 -7.62 2.97 15.68
N ASN A 183 -8.81 3.02 15.08
CA ASN A 183 -8.97 3.27 13.65
C ASN A 183 -8.33 4.62 13.28
N GLY A 184 -7.68 4.66 12.13
CA GLY A 184 -7.00 5.82 11.60
C GLY A 184 -7.82 6.54 10.54
N ALA A 185 -8.15 7.80 10.77
CA ALA A 185 -8.74 8.66 9.75
C ALA A 185 -7.64 9.24 8.85
N MET A 186 -7.77 9.06 7.55
CA MET A 186 -6.79 9.50 6.56
C MET A 186 -7.09 10.92 6.08
N THR A 187 -6.05 11.70 5.87
CA THR A 187 -6.07 12.98 5.14
C THR A 187 -4.80 13.12 4.30
N GLY A 188 -4.76 14.18 3.49
CA GLY A 188 -3.63 14.52 2.65
C GLY A 188 -3.77 14.06 1.20
N THR A 189 -2.68 14.12 0.45
CA THR A 189 -2.68 13.93 -0.99
C THR A 189 -1.49 13.14 -1.51
N LEU A 190 -1.71 12.48 -2.63
CA LEU A 190 -0.70 11.87 -3.48
C LEU A 190 -0.75 12.58 -4.82
N THR A 191 0.39 13.04 -5.35
CA THR A 191 0.49 13.58 -6.71
C THR A 191 1.67 12.92 -7.41
N PHE A 192 1.44 12.28 -8.54
CA PHE A 192 2.49 11.65 -9.34
C PHE A 192 2.18 11.74 -10.84
N TYR A 193 3.11 11.30 -11.68
CA TYR A 193 3.00 11.46 -13.12
C TYR A 193 3.10 10.10 -13.83
N LYS A 194 2.32 9.94 -14.88
CA LYS A 194 2.44 8.84 -15.85
C LYS A 194 3.72 9.04 -16.64
N ASN A 195 4.45 7.94 -16.83
CA ASN A 195 5.60 7.89 -17.74
C ASN A 195 5.14 7.50 -19.14
#